data_AF-A0A7C4CN38-F1
#
_entry.id   AF-A0A7C4CN38-F1
#
_cell.length_a   1.000
_cell.length_b   1.000
_cell.length_c   1.000
_cell.angle_alpha   90.00
_cell.angle_beta   90.00
_cell.angle_gamma   90.00
#
_symmetry.space_group_name_H-M   'P 1'
#
loop_
_entity.id
_entity.type
_entity.pdbx_description
1 polymer ?
#
loop_
_entity_poly.entity_id
_entity_poly.type
_entity_poly.pdbx_seq_one_letter_code
_entity_poly.pdbx_strand_id
1 'polypeptide(L)'
;MAQTAITEARNFANYSYLALLIIGALIALYGLYLVFIALAWSFALYFGPWGVGTLISGIIALALGGFGAFTALTVWKPKIVDAIDQGRYADAYQVASNPIQLIIGLICGGVISFILLFLTQQKLAEIVKPPPPPPPA
;
A
#
# COMPACT_ATOMS: atom_id res chain seq x y z
N MET A 1 -1.43 -26.92 10.31
CA MET A 1 -0.41 -25.85 10.11
C MET A 1 -0.70 -24.98 8.89
N ALA A 2 -1.02 -25.55 7.71
CA ALA A 2 -1.30 -24.76 6.49
C ALA A 2 -2.51 -23.81 6.60
N GLN A 3 -3.61 -24.24 7.23
CA GLN A 3 -4.84 -23.44 7.34
C GLN A 3 -4.67 -22.19 8.22
N THR A 4 -3.83 -22.30 9.26
CA THR A 4 -3.44 -21.17 10.13
C THR A 4 -2.61 -20.16 9.35
N ALA A 5 -1.62 -20.63 8.56
CA ALA A 5 -0.78 -19.77 7.73
C ALA A 5 -1.58 -19.03 6.64
N ILE A 6 -2.57 -19.68 6.03
CA ILE A 6 -3.48 -19.06 5.06
C ILE A 6 -4.31 -17.94 5.71
N THR A 7 -4.85 -18.20 6.90
CA THR A 7 -5.66 -17.22 7.64
C THR A 7 -4.82 -16.01 8.06
N GLU A 8 -3.60 -16.24 8.53
CA GLU A 8 -2.63 -15.19 8.84
C GLU A 8 -2.26 -14.36 7.59
N ALA A 9 -1.93 -15.03 6.48
CA ALA A 9 -1.61 -14.36 5.21
C ALA A 9 -2.75 -13.46 4.73
N ARG A 10 -4.00 -13.97 4.81
CA ARG A 10 -5.20 -13.19 4.48
C ARG A 10 -5.34 -11.96 5.35
N ASN A 11 -5.18 -12.12 6.67
CA ASN A 11 -5.31 -11.01 7.61
C ASN A 11 -4.22 -9.97 7.38
N PHE A 12 -2.97 -10.38 7.16
CA PHE A 12 -1.88 -9.45 6.83
C PHE A 12 -2.11 -8.73 5.50
N ALA A 13 -2.61 -9.43 4.48
CA ALA A 13 -2.95 -8.81 3.19
C ALA A 13 -4.06 -7.76 3.35
N ASN A 14 -5.09 -8.09 4.13
CA ASN A 14 -6.22 -7.19 4.38
C ASN A 14 -5.79 -5.98 5.22
N TYR A 15 -4.95 -6.18 6.25
CA TYR A 15 -4.39 -5.08 7.03
C TYR A 15 -3.44 -4.20 6.20
N SER A 16 -2.65 -4.80 5.31
CA SER A 16 -1.79 -4.05 4.38
C SER A 16 -2.62 -3.18 3.45
N TYR A 17 -3.69 -3.74 2.86
CA TYR A 17 -4.67 -3.02 2.05
C TYR A 17 -5.34 -1.87 2.81
N LEU A 18 -5.83 -2.13 4.02
CA LEU A 18 -6.47 -1.10 4.85
C LEU A 18 -5.48 -0.01 5.27
N ALA A 19 -4.24 -0.38 5.63
CA ALA A 19 -3.20 0.57 5.96
C ALA A 19 -2.86 1.49 4.78
N LEU A 20 -2.71 0.93 3.57
CA LEU A 20 -2.47 1.70 2.36
C LEU A 20 -3.65 2.64 2.05
N LEU A 21 -4.88 2.20 2.24
CA LEU A 21 -6.07 3.03 2.04
C LEU A 21 -6.15 4.17 3.06
N ILE A 22 -5.98 3.87 4.34
CA ILE A 22 -6.10 4.86 5.42
C ILE A 22 -4.96 5.88 5.30
N ILE A 23 -3.73 5.42 5.12
CA ILE A 23 -2.57 6.31 4.99
C ILE A 23 -2.66 7.10 3.69
N GLY A 24 -3.01 6.47 2.58
CA GLY A 24 -3.26 7.15 1.31
C GLY A 24 -4.35 8.23 1.42
N ALA A 25 -5.46 7.94 2.11
CA ALA A 25 -6.52 8.90 2.36
C ALA A 25 -6.05 10.06 3.25
N LEU A 26 -5.29 9.78 4.31
CA LEU A 26 -4.73 10.83 5.17
C LEU A 26 -3.75 11.74 4.42
N ILE A 27 -2.89 11.18 3.57
CA ILE A 27 -1.98 11.94 2.70
C ILE A 27 -2.78 12.80 1.71
N ALA A 28 -3.86 12.27 1.13
CA ALA A 28 -4.72 13.02 0.23
C ALA A 28 -5.46 14.16 0.96
N LEU A 29 -6.00 13.92 2.15
CA LEU A 29 -6.64 14.95 2.97
C LEU A 29 -5.64 16.04 3.40
N TYR A 30 -4.42 15.65 3.74
CA TYR A 30 -3.34 16.59 4.03
C TYR A 30 -3.00 17.43 2.80
N GLY A 31 -2.89 16.81 1.62
CA GLY A 31 -2.68 17.53 0.37
C GLY A 31 -3.80 18.52 0.06
N LEU A 32 -5.05 18.10 0.25
CA LEU A 32 -6.23 18.97 0.08
C LEU A 32 -6.17 20.17 1.04
N TYR A 33 -5.83 19.92 2.30
CA TYR A 33 -5.65 20.97 3.30
C TYR A 33 -4.57 21.98 2.91
N LEU A 34 -3.42 21.51 2.41
CA LEU A 34 -2.35 22.39 1.92
C LEU A 34 -2.80 23.22 0.70
N VAL A 35 -3.57 22.65 -0.22
CA VAL A 35 -4.13 23.39 -1.36
C VAL A 35 -5.10 24.49 -0.89
N PHE A 36 -5.99 24.19 0.06
CA PHE A 36 -6.91 25.18 0.62
C PHE A 36 -6.17 26.30 1.37
N ILE A 37 -5.14 25.95 2.14
CA ILE A 37 -4.26 26.93 2.77
C ILE A 37 -3.60 27.79 1.71
N ALA A 38 -2.96 27.20 0.70
CA ALA A 38 -2.29 27.95 -0.35
C ALA A 38 -3.24 28.94 -1.03
N LEU A 39 -4.47 28.50 -1.38
CA LEU A 39 -5.51 29.36 -1.95
C LEU A 39 -5.93 30.50 -1.02
N ALA A 40 -6.09 30.23 0.28
CA ALA A 40 -6.46 31.25 1.26
C ALA A 40 -5.35 32.30 1.44
N TRP A 41 -4.08 31.87 1.48
CA TRP A 41 -2.93 32.77 1.55
C TRP A 41 -2.74 33.56 0.25
N SER A 42 -2.99 32.95 -0.91
CA SER A 42 -2.98 33.62 -2.21
C SER A 42 -3.98 34.77 -2.32
N PHE A 43 -5.10 34.69 -1.59
CA PHE A 43 -6.10 35.75 -1.52
C PHE A 43 -5.69 36.87 -0.54
N ALA A 44 -4.97 36.53 0.53
CA ALA A 44 -4.60 37.47 1.60
C ALA A 44 -3.30 38.23 1.34
N LEU A 45 -2.30 37.62 0.70
CA LEU A 45 -0.97 38.19 0.44
C LEU A 45 -0.48 37.68 -0.91
N TYR A 46 -0.30 38.59 -1.88
CA TYR A 46 0.34 38.38 -3.20
C TYR A 46 1.21 37.12 -3.24
N PHE A 47 0.88 36.14 -4.11
CA PHE A 47 1.55 34.82 -4.28
C PHE A 47 3.07 34.87 -4.04
N GLY A 48 3.48 34.74 -2.77
CA GLY A 48 4.89 34.66 -2.41
C GLY A 48 5.45 33.27 -2.73
N PRO A 49 6.78 33.10 -2.69
CA PRO A 49 7.44 31.79 -2.88
C PRO A 49 6.85 30.69 -2.00
N TRP A 50 6.39 31.07 -0.81
CA TRP A 50 5.74 30.19 0.17
C TRP A 50 4.38 29.66 -0.31
N GLY A 51 3.53 30.51 -0.90
CA GLY A 51 2.19 30.10 -1.37
C GLY A 51 2.26 29.10 -2.54
N VAL A 52 3.19 29.32 -3.47
CA VAL A 52 3.40 28.41 -4.61
C VAL A 52 4.00 27.08 -4.14
N GLY A 53 4.96 27.11 -3.20
CA GLY A 53 5.55 25.91 -2.61
C GLY A 53 4.52 25.05 -1.87
N THR A 54 3.64 25.67 -1.08
CA THR A 54 2.54 24.98 -0.39
C THR A 54 1.53 24.39 -1.37
N LEU A 55 1.19 25.09 -2.46
CA LEU A 55 0.28 24.59 -3.49
C LEU A 55 0.85 23.34 -4.19
N ILE A 56 2.11 23.40 -4.64
CA ILE A 56 2.78 22.28 -5.30
C ILE A 56 2.87 21.09 -4.34
N SER A 57 3.23 21.32 -3.08
CA SER A 57 3.30 20.26 -2.06
C SER A 57 1.94 19.62 -1.83
N GLY A 58 0.87 20.42 -1.80
CA GLY A 58 -0.51 19.93 -1.68
C GLY A 58 -0.95 19.08 -2.87
N ILE A 59 -0.61 19.50 -4.10
CA ILE A 59 -0.90 18.73 -5.32
C ILE A 59 -0.12 17.40 -5.33
N ILE A 60 1.15 17.42 -4.96
CA ILE A 60 1.98 16.20 -4.88
C ILE A 60 1.38 15.24 -3.84
N ALA A 61 1.03 15.73 -2.64
CA ALA A 61 0.40 14.91 -1.62
C ALA A 61 -0.95 14.34 -2.07
N LEU A 62 -1.79 15.13 -2.75
CA LEU A 62 -3.04 14.65 -3.35
C LEU A 62 -2.80 13.53 -4.37
N ALA A 63 -1.84 13.70 -5.26
CA ALA A 63 -1.49 12.70 -6.25
C ALA A 63 -0.97 11.41 -5.59
N LEU A 64 -0.10 11.54 -4.58
CA LEU A 64 0.51 10.40 -3.88
C LEU A 64 -0.53 9.61 -3.08
N GLY A 65 -1.37 10.32 -2.32
CA GLY A 65 -2.45 9.71 -1.53
C GLY A 65 -3.54 9.09 -2.40
N GLY A 66 -3.94 9.78 -3.47
CA GLY A 66 -4.90 9.27 -4.45
C GLY A 66 -4.39 8.05 -5.20
N PHE A 67 -3.12 8.06 -5.63
CA PHE A 67 -2.49 6.91 -6.28
C PHE A 67 -2.35 5.70 -5.35
N GLY A 68 -2.03 5.94 -4.06
CA GLY A 68 -2.03 4.90 -3.03
C GLY A 68 -3.40 4.25 -2.86
N ALA A 69 -4.44 5.05 -2.69
CA ALA A 69 -5.81 4.54 -2.55
C ALA A 69 -6.29 3.80 -3.81
N PHE A 70 -5.96 4.33 -4.99
CA PHE A 70 -6.28 3.67 -6.26
C PHE A 70 -5.60 2.30 -6.38
N THR A 71 -4.32 2.20 -6.02
CA THR A 71 -3.58 0.93 -6.06
C THR A 71 -4.13 -0.07 -5.04
N ALA A 72 -4.51 0.39 -3.84
CA ALA A 72 -5.13 -0.46 -2.84
C ALA A 72 -6.42 -1.11 -3.37
N LEU A 73 -7.28 -0.31 -4.02
CA LEU A 73 -8.58 -0.77 -4.53
C LEU A 73 -8.49 -1.61 -5.80
N THR A 74 -7.57 -1.28 -6.71
CA THR A 74 -7.50 -1.92 -8.04
C THR A 74 -6.51 -3.07 -8.12
N VAL A 75 -5.53 -3.12 -7.21
CA VAL A 75 -4.49 -4.15 -7.22
C VAL A 75 -4.52 -4.96 -5.93
N TRP A 76 -4.37 -4.35 -4.76
CA TRP A 76 -4.11 -5.13 -3.53
C TRP A 76 -5.34 -5.91 -3.09
N LYS A 77 -6.53 -5.31 -3.13
CA LYS A 77 -7.77 -6.03 -2.81
C LYS A 77 -8.05 -7.16 -3.82
N PRO A 78 -8.21 -6.92 -5.14
CA PRO A 78 -8.63 -7.98 -6.06
C PRO A 78 -7.52 -9.00 -6.38
N LYS A 79 -6.24 -8.58 -6.37
CA LYS A 79 -5.15 -9.46 -6.80
C LYS A 79 -4.39 -10.12 -5.66
N ILE A 80 -4.56 -9.66 -4.42
CA ILE A 80 -3.94 -10.28 -3.25
C ILE A 80 -5.03 -10.84 -2.33
N VAL A 81 -5.91 -10.00 -1.78
CA VAL A 81 -6.91 -10.45 -0.80
C VAL A 81 -7.92 -11.41 -1.44
N ASP A 82 -8.56 -11.02 -2.55
CA ASP A 82 -9.56 -11.86 -3.22
C ASP A 82 -8.91 -13.12 -3.84
N ALA A 83 -7.64 -13.02 -4.26
CA ALA A 83 -6.89 -14.17 -4.75
C ALA A 83 -6.60 -15.20 -3.64
N ILE A 84 -6.30 -14.75 -2.42
CA ILE A 84 -6.18 -15.63 -1.24
C ILE A 84 -7.52 -16.28 -0.90
N ASP A 85 -8.62 -15.50 -0.94
CA ASP A 85 -9.97 -16.00 -0.64
C ASP A 85 -10.45 -17.04 -1.65
N GLN A 86 -9.99 -16.93 -2.90
CA GLN A 86 -10.27 -17.88 -3.98
C GLN A 86 -9.28 -19.06 -4.02
N GLY A 87 -8.33 -19.14 -3.08
CA GLY A 87 -7.33 -20.21 -3.03
C GLY A 87 -6.21 -20.12 -4.07
N ARG A 88 -6.10 -18.98 -4.78
CA ARG A 88 -5.07 -18.72 -5.80
C ARG A 88 -3.80 -18.15 -5.18
N TYR A 89 -3.14 -18.95 -4.34
CA TYR A 89 -1.98 -18.51 -3.54
C TYR A 89 -0.75 -18.13 -4.38
N ALA A 90 -0.52 -18.81 -5.51
CA ALA A 90 0.59 -18.50 -6.41
C ALA A 90 0.42 -17.14 -7.10
N ASP A 91 -0.81 -16.82 -7.53
CA ASP A 91 -1.14 -15.53 -8.15
C ASP A 91 -1.00 -14.39 -7.13
N ALA A 92 -1.52 -14.59 -5.91
CA ALA A 92 -1.37 -13.63 -4.81
C ALA A 92 0.11 -13.40 -4.48
N TYR A 93 0.92 -14.46 -4.46
CA TYR A 93 2.36 -14.38 -4.22
C TYR A 93 3.09 -13.60 -5.32
N GLN A 94 2.77 -13.85 -6.59
CA GLN A 94 3.39 -13.15 -7.71
C GLN A 94 3.13 -11.63 -7.65
N VAL A 95 1.95 -11.22 -7.21
CA VAL A 95 1.61 -9.79 -7.09
C VAL A 95 2.21 -9.19 -5.82
N ALA A 96 2.18 -9.89 -4.68
CA ALA A 96 2.75 -9.42 -3.42
C ALA A 96 4.29 -9.34 -3.44
N SER A 97 4.95 -10.24 -4.17
CA SER A 97 6.41 -10.25 -4.35
C SER A 97 6.91 -9.29 -5.42
N ASN A 98 6.01 -8.63 -6.16
CA ASN A 98 6.39 -7.66 -7.16
C ASN A 98 7.05 -6.45 -6.47
N PRO A 99 8.31 -6.11 -6.81
CA PRO A 99 9.01 -4.99 -6.17
C PRO A 99 8.28 -3.66 -6.34
N ILE A 100 7.52 -3.49 -7.43
CA ILE A 100 6.72 -2.28 -7.67
C ILE A 100 5.64 -2.14 -6.60
N GLN A 101 4.95 -3.23 -6.23
CA GLN A 101 3.89 -3.18 -5.21
C GLN A 101 4.47 -2.91 -3.83
N LEU A 102 5.63 -3.47 -3.52
CA LEU A 102 6.37 -3.18 -2.30
C LEU A 102 6.76 -1.69 -2.22
N ILE A 103 7.30 -1.12 -3.30
CA ILE A 103 7.66 0.30 -3.37
C ILE A 103 6.42 1.18 -3.20
N ILE A 104 5.30 0.84 -3.85
CA ILE A 104 4.04 1.59 -3.69
C ILE A 104 3.55 1.52 -2.25
N GLY A 105 3.63 0.34 -1.63
CA GLY A 105 3.31 0.16 -0.21
C GLY A 105 4.14 1.06 0.69
N LEU A 106 5.43 1.19 0.42
CA LEU A 106 6.34 2.04 1.20
C LEU A 106 6.09 3.54 0.97
N ILE A 107 5.96 3.96 -0.28
CA ILE A 107 5.84 5.38 -0.64
C ILE A 107 4.44 5.91 -0.31
N CYS A 108 3.40 5.18 -0.70
CA CYS A 108 2.02 5.66 -0.59
C CYS A 108 1.33 5.20 0.71
N GLY A 109 1.80 4.11 1.31
CA GLY A 109 1.22 3.53 2.53
C GLY A 109 2.18 3.49 3.71
N GLY A 110 3.38 4.06 3.58
CA GLY A 110 4.40 4.06 4.62
C GLY A 110 4.95 2.68 4.97
N VAL A 111 5.78 2.66 6.01
CA VAL A 111 6.49 1.45 6.46
C VAL A 111 5.54 0.34 6.91
N ILE A 112 4.40 0.69 7.51
CA ILE A 112 3.41 -0.28 8.02
C ILE A 112 2.84 -1.12 6.87
N SER A 113 2.39 -0.47 5.80
CA SER A 113 1.80 -1.15 4.64
C SER A 113 2.83 -2.05 3.95
N PHE A 114 4.07 -1.58 3.83
CA PHE A 114 5.20 -2.35 3.30
C PHE A 114 5.49 -3.60 4.11
N ILE A 115 5.65 -3.49 5.44
CA ILE A 115 5.94 -4.64 6.31
C ILE A 115 4.82 -5.68 6.24
N LEU A 116 3.56 -5.25 6.26
CA LEU A 116 2.41 -6.17 6.19
C LEU A 116 2.32 -6.89 4.85
N LEU A 117 2.61 -6.20 3.74
CA LEU A 117 2.69 -6.83 2.42
C LEU A 117 3.86 -7.83 2.38
N PHE A 118 4.99 -7.46 3.01
CA PHE A 118 6.16 -8.31 3.09
C PHE A 118 5.89 -9.59 3.91
N LEU A 119 5.21 -9.49 5.04
CA LEU A 119 4.79 -10.65 5.84
C LEU A 119 3.80 -11.54 5.07
N THR A 120 2.87 -10.93 4.34
CA THR A 120 1.94 -11.64 3.46
C THR A 120 2.71 -12.48 2.42
N GLN A 121 3.73 -11.90 1.80
CA GLN A 121 4.55 -12.60 0.80
C GLN A 121 5.31 -13.77 1.41
N GLN A 122 5.83 -13.63 2.64
CA GLN A 122 6.57 -14.69 3.33
C GLN A 122 5.67 -15.88 3.63
N LYS A 123 4.47 -15.60 4.16
CA LYS A 123 3.48 -16.63 4.47
C LYS A 123 2.97 -17.32 3.20
N LEU A 124 2.78 -16.58 2.11
CA LEU A 124 2.43 -17.17 0.82
C LEU A 124 3.57 -18.02 0.23
N ALA A 125 4.84 -17.63 0.43
CA ALA A 125 5.98 -18.42 -0.02
C ALA A 125 6.06 -19.78 0.70
N GLU A 126 5.77 -19.83 1.99
CA GLU A 126 5.68 -21.08 2.78
C GLU A 126 4.57 -22.01 2.28
N ILE A 127 3.48 -21.45 1.73
CA ILE A 127 2.36 -22.21 1.17
C ILE A 127 2.69 -22.71 -0.24
N VAL A 128 3.38 -21.90 -1.05
CA VAL A 128 3.61 -22.15 -2.48
C VAL A 128 4.85 -23.02 -2.75
N LYS A 129 5.91 -22.97 -1.91
CA LYS A 129 7.10 -23.82 -2.06
C LYS A 129 7.05 -25.00 -1.07
N PRO A 130 7.13 -26.28 -1.52
CA PRO A 130 7.31 -27.40 -0.61
C PRO A 130 8.68 -27.32 0.10
N PRO A 131 8.83 -27.88 1.31
CA PRO A 131 10.09 -27.82 2.05
C PRO A 131 11.25 -28.47 1.25
N PRO A 132 12.49 -27.95 1.37
CA PRO A 132 13.64 -28.57 0.72
C PRO A 132 13.79 -30.02 1.18
N PRO A 133 14.16 -30.96 0.29
CA PRO A 133 14.31 -32.37 0.63
C PRO A 133 15.32 -32.52 1.78
N PRO A 134 15.11 -33.46 2.72
CA PRO A 134 16.01 -33.68 3.84
C PRO A 134 17.46 -33.85 3.34
N PRO A 135 18.47 -33.32 4.07
CA PRO A 135 19.86 -33.59 3.75
C PRO A 135 20.08 -35.11 3.62
N PRO A 136 20.82 -35.58 2.60
CA PRO A 136 21.20 -36.99 2.50
C PRO A 136 21.85 -37.42 3.82
N ALA A 137 21.28 -38.45 4.44
CA ALA A 137 21.82 -39.10 5.63
C ALA A 137 23.21 -39.70 5.37
#